data_AF-A0A671PGM8-F1
#
_entry.id   AF-A0A671PGM8-F1
#
_cell.length_a   1.000
_cell.length_b   1.000
_cell.length_c   1.000
_cell.angle_alpha   90.00
_cell.angle_beta   90.00
_cell.angle_gamma   90.00
#
_symmetry.space_group_name_H-M   'P 1'
#
loop_
_entity.id
_entity.type
_entity.pdbx_description
1 polymer ?
#
loop_
_entity_poly.entity_id
_entity_poly.type
_entity_poly.pdbx_seq_one_letter_code
_entity_poly.pdbx_strand_id
1 'polypeptide(L)'
;MGSKVSGKMAAASRVVQVVRPHAPLIKFPDRKGILKPNVQEALKVLAASLPQISPSAPPPTASISPPPRPPGPVSRLPGTPDSIDVVGDLPHKYRRRTLSFDEMDYIQRGGPE
;
A
#
# COMPACT_ATOMS: atom_id res chain seq x y z
N MET A 1 28.98 74.29 -10.45
CA MET A 1 28.38 73.39 -9.44
C MET A 1 27.42 72.46 -10.15
N GLY A 2 27.66 71.14 -10.02
CA GLY A 2 27.13 70.12 -10.93
C GLY A 2 25.64 69.79 -10.77
N SER A 3 24.98 69.57 -11.91
CA SER A 3 23.60 69.10 -12.01
C SER A 3 23.48 67.64 -11.57
N LYS A 4 22.63 67.36 -10.57
CA LYS A 4 22.30 66.01 -10.13
C LYS A 4 21.05 65.53 -10.87
N VAL A 5 21.21 64.81 -11.97
CA VAL A 5 20.13 64.05 -12.60
C VAL A 5 19.93 62.77 -11.78
N SER A 6 18.85 62.74 -10.99
CA SER A 6 18.42 61.54 -10.26
C SER A 6 17.62 60.67 -11.22
N GLY A 7 18.27 59.68 -11.82
CA GLY A 7 17.63 58.67 -12.65
C GLY A 7 16.83 57.70 -11.79
N LYS A 8 15.49 57.81 -11.82
CA LYS A 8 14.58 56.78 -11.33
C LYS A 8 14.56 55.62 -12.33
N MET A 9 15.20 54.50 -12.02
CA MET A 9 14.99 53.26 -12.78
C MET A 9 13.65 52.64 -12.38
N ALA A 10 12.70 52.63 -13.31
CA ALA A 10 11.46 51.88 -13.16
C ALA A 10 11.76 50.38 -13.38
N ALA A 11 11.61 49.59 -12.32
CA ALA A 11 11.74 48.14 -12.41
C ALA A 11 10.53 47.56 -13.17
N ALA A 12 10.74 47.17 -14.43
CA ALA A 12 9.75 46.47 -15.22
C ALA A 12 9.59 45.03 -14.67
N SER A 13 8.50 44.78 -13.95
CA SER A 13 8.12 43.43 -13.52
C SER A 13 7.72 42.61 -14.75
N ARG A 14 8.44 41.51 -15.02
CA ARG A 14 8.12 40.58 -16.10
C ARG A 14 6.93 39.72 -15.68
N VAL A 15 5.84 39.81 -16.42
CA VAL A 15 4.67 38.94 -16.27
C VAL A 15 5.06 37.54 -16.76
N VAL A 16 5.37 36.64 -15.84
CA VAL A 16 5.64 35.23 -16.17
C VAL A 16 4.29 34.54 -16.33
N GLN A 17 3.91 34.25 -17.58
CA GLN A 17 2.74 33.42 -17.85
C GLN A 17 3.05 31.99 -17.39
N VAL A 18 2.44 31.60 -16.26
CA VAL A 18 2.57 30.26 -15.70
C VAL A 18 1.72 29.31 -16.53
N VAL A 19 2.31 28.73 -17.58
CA VAL A 19 1.69 27.64 -18.35
C VAL A 19 1.78 26.36 -17.53
N ARG A 20 0.64 25.73 -17.26
CA ARG A 20 0.60 24.43 -16.57
C ARG A 20 1.21 23.36 -17.49
N PRO A 21 2.24 22.62 -17.05
CA PRO A 21 2.79 21.53 -17.83
C PRO A 21 1.73 20.44 -18.02
N HIS A 22 1.60 19.93 -19.25
CA HIS A 22 0.65 18.87 -19.58
C HIS A 22 1.14 17.53 -19.02
N ALA A 23 0.37 16.90 -18.13
CA ALA A 23 0.63 15.55 -17.65
C ALA A 23 0.10 14.51 -18.66
N PRO A 24 0.97 13.68 -19.27
CA PRO A 24 0.53 12.68 -20.23
C PRO A 24 -0.33 11.60 -19.55
N LEU A 25 -1.36 11.14 -20.25
CA LEU A 25 -2.18 10.00 -19.81
C LEU A 25 -1.36 8.71 -19.88
N ILE A 26 -1.60 7.82 -18.90
CA ILE A 26 -1.04 6.47 -18.94
C ILE A 26 -1.58 5.71 -20.16
N LYS A 27 -0.71 4.96 -20.84
CA LYS A 27 -1.08 4.12 -21.99
C LYS A 27 -1.12 2.66 -21.55
N PHE A 28 -2.19 1.97 -21.90
CA PHE A 28 -2.27 0.53 -21.72
C PHE A 28 -1.73 -0.19 -22.96
N PRO A 29 -1.04 -1.34 -22.81
CA PRO A 29 -0.61 -2.16 -23.93
C PRO A 29 -1.79 -2.62 -24.79
N ASP A 30 -1.60 -2.64 -26.12
CA ASP A 30 -2.62 -3.14 -27.04
C ASP A 30 -2.83 -4.65 -26.80
N ARG A 31 -4.08 -5.06 -26.58
CA ARG A 31 -4.45 -6.45 -26.27
C ARG A 31 -4.89 -7.23 -27.50
N LYS A 32 -4.88 -6.63 -28.70
CA LYS A 32 -5.39 -7.23 -29.94
C LYS A 32 -4.64 -8.48 -30.43
N GLY A 33 -3.47 -8.81 -29.88
CA GLY A 33 -2.71 -10.02 -30.20
C GLY A 33 -2.49 -10.99 -29.04
N ILE A 34 -2.95 -10.64 -27.83
CA ILE A 34 -2.80 -11.51 -26.66
C ILE A 34 -4.01 -12.43 -26.63
N LEU A 35 -3.84 -13.66 -27.13
CA LEU A 35 -4.79 -14.73 -26.86
C LEU A 35 -4.98 -14.79 -25.35
N LYS A 36 -6.24 -14.72 -24.91
CA LYS A 36 -6.61 -14.75 -23.49
C LYS A 36 -5.81 -15.87 -22.83
N PRO A 37 -4.89 -15.58 -21.88
CA PRO A 37 -3.98 -16.59 -21.38
C PRO A 37 -4.84 -17.72 -20.83
N ASN A 38 -4.65 -18.93 -21.38
CA ASN A 38 -5.29 -20.11 -20.86
C ASN A 38 -4.98 -20.16 -19.37
N VAL A 39 -5.99 -20.38 -18.53
CA VAL A 39 -5.85 -20.39 -17.06
C VAL A 39 -4.68 -21.30 -16.65
N GLN A 40 -4.47 -22.39 -17.38
CA GLN A 40 -3.35 -23.31 -17.17
C GLN A 40 -1.97 -22.68 -17.41
N GLU A 41 -1.81 -21.85 -18.43
CA GLU A 41 -0.54 -21.16 -18.70
C GLU A 41 -0.31 -20.01 -17.73
N ALA A 42 -1.36 -19.27 -17.37
CA ALA A 42 -1.28 -18.25 -16.34
C ALA A 42 -0.85 -18.85 -14.99
N LEU A 43 -1.39 -20.01 -14.61
CA LEU A 43 -0.98 -20.72 -13.39
C LEU A 43 0.46 -21.23 -13.46
N LYS A 44 0.92 -21.71 -14.62
CA LYS A 44 2.33 -22.11 -14.81
C LYS A 44 3.29 -20.95 -14.65
N VAL A 45 2.98 -19.80 -15.24
CA VAL A 45 3.81 -18.58 -15.11
C VAL A 45 3.82 -18.06 -13.68
N LEU A 46 2.67 -18.13 -12.99
CA LEU A 46 2.57 -17.75 -11.57
C LEU A 46 3.33 -18.71 -10.65
N ALA A 47 3.30 -20.01 -10.94
CA ALA A 47 4.06 -21.02 -10.19
C ALA A 47 5.57 -20.89 -10.43
N ALA A 48 5.99 -20.49 -11.63
CA ALA A 48 7.40 -20.29 -11.96
C ALA A 48 7.99 -18.98 -11.40
N SER A 49 7.16 -17.97 -11.13
CA SER A 49 7.61 -16.68 -10.56
C SER A 49 7.59 -16.64 -9.02
N LEU A 50 7.03 -17.66 -8.37
CA LEU A 50 7.04 -17.79 -6.92
C LEU A 50 8.39 -18.36 -6.46
N PRO A 51 9.14 -17.70 -5.56
CA PRO A 51 10.38 -18.27 -5.02
C PRO A 51 10.09 -19.65 -4.39
N GLN A 52 10.76 -20.69 -4.90
CA GLN A 52 10.67 -22.05 -4.38
C GLN A 52 11.08 -22.07 -2.91
N ILE A 53 10.11 -22.18 -2.00
CA ILE A 53 10.35 -22.66 -0.65
C ILE A 53 10.24 -24.18 -0.71
N SER A 54 11.36 -24.85 -0.55
CA SER A 54 11.54 -26.31 -0.62
C SER A 54 10.53 -27.08 0.26
N PRO A 55 10.05 -28.27 -0.18
CA PRO A 55 9.09 -29.05 0.57
C PRO A 55 9.80 -30.06 1.49
N SER A 56 9.43 -30.08 2.77
CA SER A 56 9.45 -31.30 3.56
C SER A 56 8.20 -31.32 4.42
N ALA A 57 7.20 -32.08 3.97
CA ALA A 57 6.00 -32.36 4.72
C ALA A 57 5.72 -33.87 4.63
N PRO A 58 5.53 -34.58 5.77
CA PRO A 58 5.00 -35.94 5.77
C PRO A 58 3.45 -35.97 5.65
N PRO A 59 2.84 -37.12 5.32
CA PRO A 59 1.46 -37.22 4.83
C PRO A 59 0.38 -37.05 5.94
N PRO A 60 -0.90 -36.84 5.56
CA PRO A 60 -1.94 -36.39 6.48
C PRO A 60 -2.45 -37.54 7.34
N THR A 61 -2.37 -37.38 8.66
CA THR A 61 -3.13 -38.22 9.61
C THR A 61 -4.18 -37.34 10.29
N ALA A 62 -5.36 -37.93 10.47
CA ALA A 62 -6.59 -37.27 10.85
C ALA A 62 -6.57 -36.63 12.26
N SER A 63 -7.45 -35.63 12.41
CA SER A 63 -8.11 -35.18 13.64
C SER A 63 -7.24 -34.78 14.84
N ILE A 64 -6.65 -33.57 14.80
CA ILE A 64 -6.37 -32.77 16.00
C ILE A 64 -6.58 -31.29 15.63
N SER A 65 -7.27 -30.54 16.50
CA SER A 65 -7.40 -29.08 16.46
C SER A 65 -6.12 -28.40 15.98
N PRO A 66 -6.18 -27.40 15.06
CA PRO A 66 -4.96 -26.75 14.60
C PRO A 66 -4.22 -26.14 15.81
N PRO A 67 -2.90 -26.34 15.92
CA PRO A 67 -2.11 -25.70 16.98
C PRO A 67 -2.28 -24.18 16.90
N PRO A 68 -2.09 -23.44 18.01
CA PRO A 68 -2.12 -21.98 17.98
C PRO A 68 -1.13 -21.53 16.90
N ARG A 69 -1.67 -21.02 15.80
CA ARG A 69 -0.89 -20.60 14.66
C ARG A 69 0.07 -19.55 15.22
N PRO A 70 1.41 -19.72 15.11
CA PRO A 70 2.32 -18.63 15.46
C PRO A 70 1.85 -17.41 14.68
N PRO A 71 1.85 -16.19 15.26
CA PRO A 71 1.36 -15.00 14.57
C PRO A 71 2.06 -14.95 13.21
N GLY A 72 1.31 -15.35 12.17
CA GLY A 72 1.84 -15.40 10.82
C GLY A 72 2.34 -14.01 10.50
N PRO A 73 3.42 -13.88 9.70
CA PRO A 73 4.08 -12.60 9.50
C PRO A 73 3.02 -11.55 9.18
N VAL A 74 2.85 -10.62 10.13
CA VAL A 74 1.88 -9.54 10.11
C VAL A 74 1.97 -8.94 8.72
N SER A 75 0.84 -8.96 8.00
CA SER A 75 0.64 -8.45 6.65
C SER A 75 1.84 -7.67 6.13
N ARG A 76 2.74 -8.32 5.36
CA ARG A 76 3.88 -7.66 4.70
C ARG A 76 3.40 -6.77 3.55
N LEU A 77 2.34 -6.00 3.74
CA LEU A 77 2.06 -4.89 2.86
C LEU A 77 3.26 -3.95 2.98
N PRO A 78 3.87 -3.54 1.86
CA PRO A 78 4.87 -2.49 1.90
C PRO A 78 4.24 -1.25 2.53
N GLY A 79 4.63 -0.91 3.75
CA GLY A 79 4.00 0.17 4.52
C GLY A 79 4.59 0.31 5.92
N THR A 80 4.41 1.50 6.49
CA THR A 80 4.81 1.79 7.87
C THR A 80 4.00 0.90 8.82
N PRO A 81 4.64 0.21 9.79
CA PRO A 81 3.91 -0.57 10.77
C PRO A 81 3.01 0.36 11.60
N ASP A 82 1.76 -0.06 11.83
CA ASP A 82 0.83 0.69 12.67
C ASP A 82 1.38 0.74 14.11
N SER A 83 1.62 1.95 14.63
CA SER A 83 1.98 2.20 16.03
C SER A 83 0.83 2.91 16.76
N ILE A 84 0.75 2.73 18.08
CA ILE A 84 -0.27 3.39 18.92
C ILE A 84 -0.23 4.92 18.80
N ASP A 85 0.97 5.48 18.64
CA ASP A 85 1.18 6.93 18.52
C ASP A 85 0.60 7.44 17.18
N VAL A 86 0.87 6.70 16.10
CA VAL A 86 0.35 7.00 14.76
C VAL A 86 -1.18 6.98 14.77
N VAL A 87 -1.79 6.00 15.45
CA VAL A 87 -3.26 5.92 15.59
C VAL A 87 -3.82 7.08 16.42
N GLY A 88 -3.05 7.58 17.40
CA GLY A 88 -3.42 8.75 18.21
C GLY A 88 -3.54 10.03 17.38
N ASP A 89 -2.64 10.21 16.42
CA ASP A 89 -2.56 11.38 15.54
C ASP A 89 -3.64 11.42 14.45
N LEU A 90 -4.32 10.30 14.19
CA LEU A 90 -5.39 10.25 13.19
C LEU A 90 -6.64 11.03 13.65
N PRO A 91 -7.38 11.67 12.72
CA PRO A 91 -8.69 12.23 13.03
C PRO A 91 -9.64 11.18 13.61
N HIS A 92 -10.48 11.57 14.57
CA HIS A 92 -11.33 10.63 15.32
C HIS A 92 -12.21 9.73 14.44
N LYS A 93 -12.71 10.28 13.32
CA LYS A 93 -13.49 9.56 12.30
C LYS A 93 -12.76 8.40 11.60
N TYR A 94 -11.43 8.31 11.73
CA TYR A 94 -10.61 7.21 11.20
C TYR A 94 -9.98 6.35 12.29
N ARG A 95 -10.15 6.70 13.57
CA ARG A 95 -9.58 5.95 14.70
C ARG A 95 -10.44 4.73 15.01
N ARG A 96 -9.81 3.56 15.09
CA ARG A 96 -10.47 2.33 15.56
C ARG A 96 -10.59 2.37 17.08
N ARG A 97 -11.60 1.69 17.62
CA ARG A 97 -11.78 1.47 19.08
C ARG A 97 -10.73 0.50 19.60
N THR A 98 -10.22 0.75 20.80
CA THR A 98 -9.35 -0.19 21.52
C THR A 98 -10.18 -1.40 21.96
N LEU A 99 -9.62 -2.60 21.84
CA LEU A 99 -10.27 -3.83 22.27
C LEU A 99 -9.95 -4.07 23.75
N SER A 100 -10.96 -4.45 24.55
CA SER A 100 -10.75 -4.94 25.91
C SER A 100 -10.28 -6.39 25.92
N PHE A 101 -9.65 -6.85 27.00
CA PHE A 101 -9.21 -8.24 27.13
C PHE A 101 -10.37 -9.24 26.98
N ASP A 102 -11.50 -8.97 27.62
CA ASP A 102 -12.69 -9.84 27.50
C ASP A 102 -13.19 -9.96 26.06
N GLU A 103 -13.14 -8.85 25.29
CA GLU A 103 -13.51 -8.83 23.87
C GLU A 103 -12.49 -9.57 23.01
N MET A 104 -11.19 -9.42 23.30
CA MET A 104 -10.14 -10.19 22.65
C MET A 104 -10.39 -11.69 22.80
N ASP A 105 -10.69 -12.14 24.02
CA ASP A 105 -10.94 -13.55 24.28
C ASP A 105 -12.24 -14.03 23.64
N TYR A 106 -13.30 -13.22 23.64
CA TYR A 106 -14.56 -13.55 22.97
C TYR A 106 -14.38 -13.71 21.46
N ILE A 107 -13.60 -12.82 20.82
CA ILE A 107 -13.25 -12.91 19.40
C ILE A 107 -12.41 -14.17 19.13
N GLN A 108 -11.42 -14.47 19.99
CA GLN A 108 -10.58 -15.66 19.84
C GLN A 108 -11.35 -16.96 20.02
N ARG A 109 -12.33 -17.00 20.94
CA ARG A 109 -13.21 -18.16 21.17
C ARG A 109 -14.22 -18.38 20.04
N GLY A 110 -14.49 -17.37 19.21
CA GLY A 110 -15.37 -17.49 18.05
C GLY A 110 -16.84 -17.13 18.30
N GLY A 111 -17.15 -16.45 19.41
CA GLY A 111 -18.51 -16.03 19.74
C GLY A 111 -19.11 -16.74 20.96
N PRO A 112 -20.44 -16.64 21.16
CA PRO A 112 -21.14 -17.35 22.21
C PRO A 112 -21.33 -18.83 21.83
N GLU A 113 -21.45 -19.70 22.84
CA GLU A 113 -21.83 -21.11 22.67
C GLU A 113 -23.30 -21.25 22.24
#